data_AF-A0A8H7V4N7-F1
#
_entry.id   AF-A0A8H7V4N7-F1
#
_cell.length_a   1.000
_cell.length_b   1.000
_cell.length_c   1.000
_cell.angle_alpha   90.00
_cell.angle_beta   90.00
_cell.angle_gamma   90.00
#
_symmetry.space_group_name_H-M   'P 1'
#
loop_
_entity.id
_entity.type
_entity.pdbx_description
1 polymer ?
#
loop_
_entity_poly.entity_id
_entity_poly.type
_entity_poly.pdbx_seq_one_letter_code
_entity_poly.pdbx_strand_id
1 'polypeptide(L)'
;MKSISDSKRSDVLSLLNSGHTVAEVVRRIKVSKATVCCIGKIACPDRKKAKGGRPSKLTIENKRYCVQKIIKGGLYNAIQIKEELSRNLKINVSADTVRRTLRNNGLGALPKVKKPDISDDNAKERLLWCKDKIDWTLDDWKRVIFTDESRVNRFSFDGRVWCWKRDNEEVQPRHTKKTRKHGGGRIMIWSGISWS
;
A
#
# COMPACT_ATOMS: atom_id res chain seq x y z
N MET A 1 52.16 -3.91 -6.80
CA MET A 1 51.10 -4.11 -7.82
C MET A 1 51.57 -3.40 -9.10
N LYS A 2 51.77 -4.09 -10.23
CA LYS A 2 52.30 -3.43 -11.45
C LYS A 2 51.26 -2.45 -12.01
N SER A 3 51.66 -1.20 -12.19
CA SER A 3 50.84 -0.18 -12.86
C SER A 3 50.60 -0.59 -14.31
N ILE A 4 49.41 -0.31 -14.83
CA ILE A 4 49.12 -0.50 -16.26
C ILE A 4 49.81 0.61 -17.06
N SER A 5 50.23 0.33 -18.29
CA SER A 5 50.78 1.38 -19.15
C SER A 5 49.70 2.40 -19.52
N ASP A 6 50.09 3.67 -19.63
CA ASP A 6 49.15 4.76 -19.95
C ASP A 6 48.48 4.57 -21.31
N SER A 7 49.19 4.00 -22.29
CA SER A 7 48.61 3.62 -23.59
C SER A 7 47.44 2.65 -23.43
N LYS A 8 47.60 1.56 -22.64
CA LYS A 8 46.51 0.61 -22.39
C LYS A 8 45.36 1.24 -21.63
N ARG A 9 45.64 2.21 -20.75
CA ARG A 9 44.61 2.97 -20.02
C ARG A 9 43.77 3.81 -20.99
N SER A 10 44.41 4.53 -21.90
CA SER A 10 43.73 5.32 -22.94
C SER A 10 42.90 4.46 -23.89
N ASP A 11 43.40 3.30 -24.29
CA ASP A 11 42.67 2.35 -25.15
C ASP A 11 41.42 1.81 -24.45
N VAL A 12 41.53 1.46 -23.16
CA VAL A 12 40.38 1.04 -22.35
C VAL A 12 39.33 2.15 -22.26
N LEU A 13 39.75 3.40 -22.06
CA LEU A 13 38.84 4.55 -21.99
C LEU A 13 38.11 4.78 -23.32
N SER A 14 38.84 4.74 -24.43
CA SER A 14 38.28 4.87 -25.77
C SER A 14 37.18 3.84 -26.03
N LEU A 15 37.47 2.56 -25.76
CA LEU A 15 36.50 1.47 -25.95
C LEU A 15 35.29 1.54 -25.00
N LEU A 16 35.48 2.04 -23.77
CA LEU A 16 34.39 2.22 -22.82
C LEU A 16 33.47 3.38 -23.23
N ASN A 17 34.03 4.47 -23.73
CA ASN A 17 33.27 5.62 -24.24
C ASN A 17 32.52 5.27 -25.54
N SER A 18 33.08 4.38 -26.38
CA SER A 18 32.40 3.88 -27.58
C SER A 18 31.30 2.84 -27.28
N GLY A 19 30.99 2.58 -26.00
CA GLY A 19 29.85 1.75 -25.59
C GLY A 19 30.11 0.24 -25.48
N HIS A 20 31.36 -0.23 -25.64
CA HIS A 20 31.65 -1.66 -25.53
C HIS A 20 31.41 -2.23 -24.13
N THR A 21 31.09 -3.52 -24.06
CA THR A 21 30.92 -4.20 -22.77
C THR A 21 32.26 -4.43 -22.07
N VAL A 22 32.27 -4.52 -20.74
CA VAL A 22 33.52 -4.83 -19.99
C VAL A 22 34.16 -6.14 -20.49
N ALA A 23 33.34 -7.12 -20.86
CA ALA A 23 33.80 -8.41 -21.36
C ALA A 23 34.50 -8.31 -22.73
N GLU A 24 34.06 -7.40 -23.61
CA GLU A 24 34.72 -7.13 -24.90
C GLU A 24 36.05 -6.43 -24.71
N VAL A 25 36.11 -5.42 -23.83
CA VAL A 25 37.34 -4.67 -23.56
C VAL A 25 38.42 -5.59 -22.96
N VAL A 26 38.03 -6.47 -22.04
CA VAL A 26 38.92 -7.48 -21.44
C VAL A 26 39.49 -8.41 -22.53
N ARG A 27 38.66 -8.88 -23.48
CA ARG A 27 39.10 -9.75 -24.58
C ARG A 27 40.06 -9.05 -25.55
N ARG A 28 39.80 -7.78 -25.90
CA ARG A 28 40.62 -7.03 -26.87
C ARG A 28 41.98 -6.62 -26.31
N ILE A 29 42.00 -6.01 -25.12
CA ILE A 29 43.23 -5.41 -24.57
C ILE A 29 43.98 -6.40 -23.65
N LYS A 30 43.39 -7.55 -23.33
CA LYS A 30 43.95 -8.59 -22.44
C LYS A 30 44.32 -8.03 -21.06
N VAL A 31 43.42 -7.26 -20.47
CA VAL A 31 43.56 -6.66 -19.13
C VAL A 31 42.60 -7.33 -18.16
N SER A 32 42.94 -7.37 -16.87
CA SER A 32 42.04 -7.91 -15.85
C SER A 32 40.70 -7.16 -15.83
N LYS A 33 39.60 -7.90 -15.61
CA LYS A 33 38.24 -7.34 -15.46
C LYS A 33 38.18 -6.29 -14.34
N ALA A 34 38.91 -6.51 -13.25
CA ALA A 34 38.96 -5.57 -12.11
C ALA A 34 39.54 -4.22 -12.53
N THR A 35 40.62 -4.21 -13.33
CA THR A 35 41.26 -2.98 -13.81
C THR A 35 40.32 -2.19 -14.73
N VAL A 36 39.66 -2.85 -15.69
CA VAL A 36 38.68 -2.21 -16.58
C VAL A 36 37.50 -1.63 -15.81
N CYS A 37 36.98 -2.37 -14.81
CA CYS A 37 35.92 -1.87 -13.93
C CYS A 37 36.36 -0.66 -13.10
N CYS A 38 37.60 -0.66 -12.59
CA CYS A 38 38.12 0.46 -11.78
C CYS A 38 38.28 1.73 -12.64
N ILE A 39 38.88 1.61 -13.83
CA ILE A 39 39.02 2.71 -14.79
C ILE A 39 37.65 3.25 -15.19
N GLY A 40 36.69 2.36 -15.53
CA GLY A 40 35.34 2.76 -15.91
C GLY A 40 34.55 3.43 -14.79
N LYS A 41 34.79 3.07 -13.51
CA LYS A 41 34.18 3.75 -12.36
C LYS A 41 34.64 5.21 -12.24
N ILE A 42 35.92 5.49 -12.52
CA ILE A 42 36.51 6.81 -12.38
C ILE A 42 36.15 7.69 -13.59
N ALA A 43 36.27 7.15 -14.80
CA ALA A 43 36.20 7.95 -16.02
C ALA A 43 34.84 7.92 -16.74
N CYS A 44 33.98 6.94 -16.47
CA CYS A 44 32.67 6.81 -17.11
C CYS A 44 31.56 6.55 -16.05
N PRO A 45 31.34 7.47 -15.09
CA PRO A 45 30.38 7.25 -13.99
C PRO A 45 28.95 7.04 -14.49
N ASP A 46 28.55 7.70 -15.58
CA ASP A 46 27.18 7.68 -16.13
C ASP A 46 26.87 6.44 -16.99
N ARG A 47 27.82 5.52 -17.14
CA ARG A 47 27.62 4.32 -17.95
C ARG A 47 26.49 3.45 -17.37
N LYS A 48 25.55 3.06 -18.22
CA LYS A 48 24.50 2.09 -17.88
C LYS A 48 25.12 0.75 -17.48
N LYS A 49 25.03 0.44 -16.19
CA LYS A 49 25.43 -0.86 -15.65
C LYS A 49 24.35 -1.88 -15.97
N ALA A 50 24.77 -3.10 -16.33
CA ALA A 50 23.85 -4.22 -16.39
C ALA A 50 23.22 -4.42 -15.01
N LYS A 51 21.88 -4.39 -14.94
CA LYS A 51 21.16 -4.71 -13.71
C LYS A 51 21.35 -6.20 -13.45
N GLY A 52 22.17 -6.52 -12.45
CA GLY A 52 22.33 -7.90 -12.00
C GLY A 52 21.07 -8.41 -11.30
N GLY A 53 20.94 -9.73 -11.20
CA GLY A 53 19.88 -10.39 -10.45
C GLY A 53 18.78 -11.01 -11.30
N ARG A 54 17.92 -11.78 -10.65
CA ARG A 54 16.80 -12.46 -11.29
C ARG A 54 15.72 -11.45 -11.72
N PRO A 55 15.23 -11.51 -12.97
CA PRO A 55 14.11 -10.70 -13.41
C PRO A 55 12.88 -10.89 -12.51
N SER A 56 12.12 -9.80 -12.32
CA SER A 56 10.87 -9.88 -11.57
C SER A 56 9.83 -10.68 -12.34
N LYS A 57 9.09 -11.56 -11.65
CA LYS A 57 7.94 -12.25 -12.24
C LYS A 57 6.79 -11.31 -12.58
N LEU A 58 6.70 -10.15 -11.93
CA LEU A 58 5.67 -9.16 -12.20
C LEU A 58 6.22 -8.09 -13.14
N THR A 59 5.62 -8.01 -14.32
CA THR A 59 5.87 -6.91 -15.27
C THR A 59 5.30 -5.60 -14.75
N ILE A 60 5.58 -4.50 -15.44
CA ILE A 60 5.10 -3.17 -15.06
C ILE A 60 3.56 -3.13 -15.11
N GLU A 61 2.98 -3.77 -16.11
CA GLU A 61 1.54 -3.89 -16.33
C GLU A 61 0.89 -4.66 -15.19
N ASN A 62 1.48 -5.81 -14.79
CA ASN A 62 0.96 -6.63 -13.70
C ASN A 62 0.99 -5.88 -12.36
N LYS A 63 2.04 -5.08 -12.12
CA LYS A 63 2.12 -4.23 -10.92
C LYS A 63 1.04 -3.16 -10.92
N ARG A 64 0.84 -2.49 -12.06
CA ARG A 64 -0.23 -1.49 -12.24
C ARG A 64 -1.61 -2.13 -12.05
N TYR A 65 -1.83 -3.33 -12.57
CA TYR A 65 -3.07 -4.09 -12.39
C TYR A 65 -3.38 -4.35 -10.91
N CYS A 66 -2.39 -4.83 -10.14
CA CYS A 66 -2.54 -5.06 -8.70
C CYS A 66 -2.98 -3.79 -7.96
N VAL A 67 -2.34 -2.67 -8.27
CA VAL A 67 -2.64 -1.37 -7.64
C VAL A 67 -4.05 -0.90 -8.01
N GLN A 68 -4.44 -1.01 -9.28
CA GLN A 68 -5.77 -0.61 -9.74
C GLN A 68 -6.87 -1.45 -9.10
N LYS A 69 -6.66 -2.76 -8.92
CA LYS A 69 -7.65 -3.65 -8.29
C LYS A 69 -7.95 -3.27 -6.85
N ILE A 70 -6.95 -2.78 -6.11
CA ILE A 70 -7.17 -2.21 -4.77
C ILE A 70 -7.91 -0.88 -4.83
N ILE A 71 -7.42 0.05 -5.65
CA ILE A 71 -7.93 1.43 -5.66
C ILE A 71 -9.38 1.47 -6.15
N LYS A 72 -9.70 0.70 -7.20
CA LYS A 72 -11.07 0.60 -7.72
C LYS A 72 -12.01 -0.22 -6.82
N GLY A 73 -11.54 -0.73 -5.69
CA GLY A 73 -12.37 -1.45 -4.72
C GLY A 73 -12.74 -2.88 -5.12
N GLY A 74 -12.03 -3.48 -6.08
CA GLY A 74 -12.25 -4.87 -6.49
C GLY A 74 -11.72 -5.89 -5.48
N LEU A 75 -10.55 -5.62 -4.89
CA LEU A 75 -9.91 -6.49 -3.89
C LEU A 75 -9.34 -5.69 -2.72
N TYR A 76 -9.28 -6.32 -1.53
CA TYR A 76 -8.95 -5.62 -0.29
C TYR A 76 -7.66 -6.09 0.35
N ASN A 77 -7.18 -7.29 0.00
CA ASN A 77 -6.02 -7.89 0.64
C ASN A 77 -5.02 -8.46 -0.39
N ALA A 78 -3.77 -8.62 0.04
CA ALA A 78 -2.71 -9.12 -0.82
C ALA A 78 -2.89 -10.59 -1.22
N ILE A 79 -3.68 -11.36 -0.45
CA ILE A 79 -3.95 -12.78 -0.69
C ILE A 79 -4.93 -12.94 -1.85
N GLN A 80 -6.01 -12.18 -1.85
CA GLN A 80 -7.00 -12.05 -2.92
C GLN A 80 -6.32 -11.64 -4.22
N ILE A 81 -5.39 -10.69 -4.18
CA ILE A 81 -4.65 -10.27 -5.37
C ILE A 81 -3.74 -11.40 -5.85
N LYS A 82 -3.03 -12.09 -4.96
CA LYS A 82 -2.25 -13.28 -5.31
C LYS A 82 -3.13 -14.31 -6.02
N GLU A 83 -4.30 -14.61 -5.47
CA GLU A 83 -5.24 -15.56 -6.05
C GLU A 83 -5.75 -15.09 -7.41
N GLU A 84 -6.07 -13.80 -7.56
CA GLU A 84 -6.51 -13.21 -8.83
C GLU A 84 -5.41 -13.30 -9.90
N LEU A 85 -4.16 -12.98 -9.55
CA LEU A 85 -3.01 -13.14 -10.44
C LEU A 85 -2.82 -14.60 -10.87
N SER A 86 -3.03 -15.54 -9.96
CA SER A 86 -2.91 -16.98 -10.26
C SER A 86 -4.05 -17.47 -11.14
N ARG A 87 -5.30 -17.04 -10.89
CA ARG A 87 -6.48 -17.48 -11.64
C ARG A 87 -6.55 -16.86 -13.03
N ASN A 88 -6.36 -15.54 -13.13
CA ASN A 88 -6.61 -14.81 -14.38
C ASN A 88 -5.37 -14.73 -15.28
N LEU A 89 -4.20 -14.53 -14.67
CA LEU A 89 -2.95 -14.32 -15.43
C LEU A 89 -2.03 -15.55 -15.38
N LYS A 90 -2.41 -16.61 -14.66
CA LYS A 90 -1.58 -17.81 -14.43
C LYS A 90 -0.20 -17.50 -13.83
N ILE A 91 -0.09 -16.39 -13.08
CA ILE A 91 1.16 -15.93 -12.46
C ILE A 91 1.16 -16.36 -10.99
N ASN A 92 2.07 -17.27 -10.65
CA ASN A 92 2.25 -17.71 -9.26
C ASN A 92 3.33 -16.86 -8.55
N VAL A 93 2.88 -16.04 -7.59
CA VAL A 93 3.69 -15.19 -6.72
C VAL A 93 3.30 -15.36 -5.26
N SER A 94 4.20 -15.01 -4.33
CA SER A 94 3.88 -14.97 -2.91
C SER A 94 3.05 -13.73 -2.56
N ALA A 95 2.26 -13.81 -1.49
CA ALA A 95 1.51 -12.65 -0.97
C ALA A 95 2.47 -11.50 -0.59
N ASP A 96 3.67 -11.80 -0.11
CA ASP A 96 4.67 -10.78 0.20
C ASP A 96 5.20 -10.06 -1.03
N THR A 97 5.29 -10.73 -2.17
CA THR A 97 5.65 -10.08 -3.45
C THR A 97 4.59 -9.04 -3.81
N VAL A 98 3.32 -9.35 -3.59
CA VAL A 98 2.20 -8.41 -3.78
C VAL A 98 2.32 -7.25 -2.78
N ARG A 99 2.51 -7.52 -1.48
CA ARG A 99 2.65 -6.47 -0.46
C ARG A 99 3.79 -5.50 -0.78
N ARG A 100 4.96 -6.01 -1.18
CA ARG A 100 6.11 -5.19 -1.60
C ARG A 100 5.77 -4.36 -2.83
N THR A 101 5.07 -4.96 -3.80
CA THR A 101 4.61 -4.24 -4.99
C THR A 101 3.70 -3.08 -4.63
N LEU A 102 2.74 -3.27 -3.72
CA LEU A 102 1.82 -2.21 -3.29
C LEU A 102 2.58 -1.08 -2.58
N ARG A 103 3.48 -1.39 -1.64
CA ARG A 103 4.30 -0.38 -0.95
C ARG A 103 5.19 0.40 -1.91
N ASN A 104 5.86 -0.29 -2.84
CA ASN A 104 6.71 0.35 -3.84
C ASN A 104 5.93 1.26 -4.80
N ASN A 105 4.60 1.13 -4.86
CA ASN A 105 3.72 1.98 -5.64
C ASN A 105 2.99 3.03 -4.77
N GLY A 106 3.45 3.26 -3.54
CA GLY A 106 2.95 4.32 -2.65
C GLY A 106 1.65 3.99 -1.92
N LEU A 107 1.35 2.70 -1.70
CA LEU A 107 0.23 2.29 -0.84
C LEU A 107 0.72 1.89 0.55
N GLY A 108 0.15 2.53 1.56
CA GLY A 108 0.29 2.19 2.98
C GLY A 108 -0.80 1.23 3.44
N ALA A 109 -0.46 0.37 4.41
CA ALA A 109 -1.44 -0.45 5.11
C ALA A 109 -1.98 0.32 6.31
N LEU A 110 -3.32 0.48 6.37
CA LEU A 110 -3.99 1.22 7.44
C LEU A 110 -5.11 0.37 8.06
N PRO A 111 -5.33 0.47 9.38
CA PRO A 111 -6.48 -0.16 10.00
C PRO A 111 -7.76 0.51 9.49
N LYS A 112 -8.77 -0.29 9.16
CA LYS A 112 -10.08 0.23 8.78
C LYS A 112 -10.73 0.92 9.97
N VAL A 113 -11.23 2.13 9.74
CA VAL A 113 -12.00 2.88 10.74
C VAL A 113 -13.35 2.20 10.93
N LYS A 114 -13.75 1.92 12.17
CA LYS A 114 -15.08 1.39 12.46
C LYS A 114 -16.10 2.51 12.29
N LYS A 115 -17.09 2.31 11.45
CA LYS A 115 -18.22 3.23 11.30
C LYS A 115 -19.54 2.44 11.39
N PRO A 116 -20.59 3.02 12.00
CA PRO A 116 -21.92 2.43 11.94
C PRO A 116 -22.36 2.29 10.48
N ASP A 117 -23.03 1.18 10.18
CA ASP A 117 -23.64 0.95 8.87
C ASP A 117 -24.95 1.75 8.82
N ILE A 118 -24.90 2.94 8.22
CA ILE A 118 -26.03 3.85 8.08
C ILE A 118 -26.38 3.92 6.59
N SER A 119 -27.67 3.82 6.25
CA SER A 119 -28.16 4.06 4.90
C SER A 119 -28.08 5.54 4.55
N ASP A 120 -28.05 5.86 3.25
CA ASP A 120 -27.99 7.26 2.83
C ASP A 120 -29.22 8.06 3.30
N ASP A 121 -30.39 7.42 3.36
CA ASP A 121 -31.62 8.06 3.86
C ASP A 121 -31.54 8.34 5.36
N ASN A 122 -31.11 7.37 6.17
CA ASN A 122 -30.89 7.59 7.60
C ASN A 122 -29.82 8.66 7.85
N ALA A 123 -28.80 8.76 6.99
CA ALA A 123 -27.79 9.80 7.09
C ALA A 123 -28.37 11.20 6.83
N LYS A 124 -29.27 11.33 5.84
CA LYS A 124 -29.99 12.59 5.56
C LYS A 124 -30.92 12.97 6.72
N GLU A 125 -31.70 12.03 7.23
CA GLU A 125 -32.60 12.29 8.36
C GLU A 125 -31.85 12.72 9.60
N ARG A 126 -30.72 12.05 9.91
CA ARG A 126 -29.85 12.45 11.02
C ARG A 126 -29.28 13.86 10.83
N LEU A 127 -28.87 14.21 9.61
CA LEU A 127 -28.38 15.54 9.31
C LEU A 127 -29.49 16.59 9.47
N LEU A 128 -30.71 16.29 9.01
CA LEU A 128 -31.86 17.18 9.15
C LEU A 128 -32.21 17.39 10.62
N TRP A 129 -32.23 16.32 11.42
CA TRP A 129 -32.45 16.39 12.85
C TRP A 129 -31.39 17.26 13.54
N CYS A 130 -30.10 17.10 13.21
CA CYS A 130 -29.05 17.97 13.75
C CYS A 130 -29.23 19.44 13.37
N LYS A 131 -29.69 19.73 12.14
CA LYS A 131 -29.95 21.11 11.69
C LYS A 131 -31.13 21.74 12.42
N ASP A 132 -32.21 20.99 12.63
CA ASP A 132 -33.40 21.44 13.36
C ASP A 132 -33.10 21.77 14.82
N LYS A 133 -32.07 21.13 15.39
CA LYS A 133 -31.66 21.27 16.80
C LYS A 133 -30.39 22.10 17.00
N ILE A 134 -29.90 22.77 15.95
CA ILE A 134 -28.63 23.51 16.03
C ILE A 134 -28.72 24.74 16.93
N ASP A 135 -29.87 25.41 16.95
CA ASP A 135 -30.13 26.64 17.72
C ASP A 135 -30.80 26.35 19.07
N TRP A 136 -30.85 25.09 19.49
CA TRP A 136 -31.45 24.71 20.77
C TRP A 136 -30.66 25.26 21.95
N THR A 137 -31.39 25.87 22.89
CA THR A 137 -30.80 26.43 24.10
C THR A 137 -30.49 25.33 25.13
N LEU A 138 -29.68 25.67 26.14
CA LEU A 138 -29.43 24.75 27.25
C LEU A 138 -30.74 24.26 27.88
N ASP A 139 -31.71 25.16 28.11
CA ASP A 139 -32.98 24.81 28.75
C ASP A 139 -33.85 23.86 27.89
N ASP A 140 -33.72 23.93 26.56
CA ASP A 140 -34.35 22.96 25.66
C ASP A 140 -33.71 21.58 25.82
N TRP A 141 -32.38 21.51 25.89
CA TRP A 141 -31.65 20.26 26.13
C TRP A 141 -31.93 19.66 27.51
N LYS A 142 -32.21 20.48 28.54
CA LYS A 142 -32.57 19.98 29.89
C LYS A 142 -33.82 19.12 29.89
N ARG A 143 -34.71 19.33 28.92
CA ARG A 143 -35.99 18.61 28.79
C ARG A 143 -35.84 17.27 28.07
N VAL A 144 -34.68 16.97 27.51
CA VAL A 144 -34.42 15.74 26.75
C VAL A 144 -33.90 14.64 27.67
N ILE A 145 -34.53 13.47 27.59
CA ILE A 145 -34.01 12.23 28.17
C ILE A 145 -33.41 11.42 27.03
N PHE A 146 -32.12 11.11 27.12
CA PHE A 146 -31.45 10.21 26.18
C PHE A 146 -31.49 8.80 26.73
N THR A 147 -32.09 7.88 26.01
CA THR A 147 -32.02 6.44 26.30
C THR A 147 -31.21 5.76 25.21
N ASP A 148 -30.35 4.80 25.61
CA ASP A 148 -29.67 3.93 24.64
C ASP A 148 -29.55 2.52 25.23
N GLU A 149 -29.38 1.58 24.32
CA GLU A 149 -29.12 0.18 24.61
C GLU A 149 -27.64 -0.11 24.34
N SER A 150 -26.92 -0.45 25.41
CA SER A 150 -25.50 -0.78 25.37
C SER A 150 -25.26 -2.28 25.46
N ARG A 151 -24.31 -2.76 24.65
CA ARG A 151 -23.95 -4.17 24.54
C ARG A 151 -22.67 -4.47 25.30
N VAL A 152 -22.71 -5.42 26.24
CA VAL A 152 -21.51 -5.91 26.94
C VAL A 152 -21.12 -7.30 26.43
N ASN A 153 -19.94 -7.40 25.81
CA ASN A 153 -19.43 -8.67 25.29
C ASN A 153 -18.57 -9.40 26.34
N ARG A 154 -18.90 -10.65 26.68
CA ARG A 154 -18.05 -11.51 27.54
C ARG A 154 -16.82 -12.08 26.79
N PHE A 155 -16.99 -12.42 25.51
CA PHE A 155 -15.92 -12.88 24.63
C PHE A 155 -16.15 -12.36 23.21
N SER A 156 -15.36 -11.40 22.75
CA SER A 156 -15.03 -11.20 21.32
C SER A 156 -14.11 -10.00 21.13
N PHE A 157 -12.88 -10.24 20.65
CA PHE A 157 -12.06 -9.21 20.04
C PHE A 157 -12.66 -8.89 18.68
N ASP A 158 -13.23 -7.70 18.56
CA ASP A 158 -13.78 -7.21 17.31
C ASP A 158 -12.62 -6.86 16.36
N GLY A 159 -12.12 -7.90 15.68
CA GLY A 159 -10.83 -7.95 15.01
C GLY A 159 -10.50 -6.74 14.15
N ARG A 160 -9.23 -6.30 14.22
CA ARG A 160 -8.68 -5.24 13.36
C ARG A 160 -8.61 -5.75 11.93
N VAL A 161 -9.35 -5.09 11.03
CA VAL A 161 -9.28 -5.32 9.59
C VAL A 161 -8.40 -4.24 8.98
N TRP A 162 -7.50 -4.63 8.08
CA TRP A 162 -6.59 -3.71 7.39
C TRP A 162 -7.08 -3.41 5.98
N CYS A 163 -6.71 -2.24 5.47
CA CYS A 163 -6.92 -1.82 4.09
C CYS A 163 -5.64 -1.20 3.53
N TRP A 164 -5.58 -1.07 2.22
CA TRP A 164 -4.49 -0.41 1.51
C TRP A 164 -5.00 0.91 0.95
N LYS A 165 -4.26 1.98 1.20
CA LYS A 165 -4.65 3.36 0.85
C LYS A 165 -3.40 4.13 0.43
N ARG A 166 -3.54 5.14 -0.42
CA ARG A 166 -2.49 6.16 -0.61
C ARG A 166 -2.54 7.15 0.54
N ASP A 167 -1.37 7.67 0.94
CA ASP A 167 -1.27 8.54 2.13
C ASP A 167 -2.19 9.78 2.02
N ASN A 168 -2.25 10.41 0.84
CA ASN A 168 -3.02 11.63 0.58
C ASN A 168 -4.45 11.40 0.03
N GLU A 169 -4.98 10.17 0.05
CA GLU A 169 -6.35 9.91 -0.41
C GLU A 169 -7.36 10.22 0.71
N GLU A 170 -8.60 10.62 0.40
CA GLU A 170 -9.64 10.71 1.44
C GLU A 170 -10.10 9.32 1.90
N VAL A 171 -10.68 9.25 3.11
CA VAL A 171 -11.20 8.00 3.66
C VAL A 171 -12.54 7.66 2.99
N GLN A 172 -12.47 6.89 1.91
CA GLN A 172 -13.65 6.32 1.25
C GLN A 172 -14.35 5.23 2.09
N PRO A 173 -15.62 4.93 1.82
CA PRO A 173 -16.38 3.87 2.50
C PRO A 173 -15.67 2.51 2.54
N ARG A 174 -14.91 2.15 1.49
CA ARG A 174 -14.14 0.89 1.43
C ARG A 174 -13.02 0.80 2.48
N HIS A 175 -12.52 1.94 2.97
CA HIS A 175 -11.55 2.03 4.06
C HIS A 175 -12.19 1.91 5.45
N THR A 176 -13.51 1.72 5.52
CA THR A 176 -14.23 1.59 6.79
C THR A 176 -14.70 0.16 7.02
N LYS A 177 -14.72 -0.26 8.29
CA LYS A 177 -15.35 -1.51 8.74
C LYS A 177 -16.74 -1.14 9.24
N LYS A 178 -17.76 -1.55 8.49
CA LYS A 178 -19.16 -1.41 8.91
C LYS A 178 -19.41 -2.28 10.14
N THR A 179 -19.93 -1.68 11.21
CA THR A 179 -20.30 -2.38 12.44
C THR A 179 -21.82 -2.50 12.55
N ARG A 180 -22.34 -3.73 12.67
CA ARG A 180 -23.75 -3.99 13.02
C ARG A 180 -23.85 -4.33 14.50
N LYS A 181 -24.87 -3.78 15.18
CA LYS A 181 -25.04 -3.93 16.63
C LYS A 181 -25.59 -5.31 17.05
N HIS A 182 -26.39 -5.98 16.20
CA HIS A 182 -27.18 -7.16 16.56
C HIS A 182 -26.57 -8.52 16.13
N GLY A 183 -26.52 -9.50 17.05
CA GLY A 183 -26.17 -10.92 16.78
C GLY A 183 -25.27 -11.60 17.84
N GLY A 184 -25.77 -12.67 18.48
CA GLY A 184 -25.03 -13.60 19.37
C GLY A 184 -25.29 -13.46 20.88
N GLY A 185 -24.96 -14.50 21.68
CA GLY A 185 -25.20 -14.59 23.13
C GLY A 185 -24.43 -13.54 23.95
N ARG A 186 -25.15 -12.51 24.41
CA ARG A 186 -24.61 -11.30 25.05
C ARG A 186 -25.64 -10.72 26.03
N ILE A 187 -25.17 -9.88 26.96
CA ILE A 187 -26.04 -9.11 27.86
C ILE A 187 -26.26 -7.72 27.24
N MET A 188 -27.53 -7.33 27.16
CA MET A 188 -27.96 -6.00 26.75
C MET A 188 -28.35 -5.21 27.99
N ILE A 189 -27.88 -3.97 28.09
CA ILE A 189 -28.16 -3.06 29.20
C ILE A 189 -28.86 -1.84 28.62
N TRP A 190 -30.01 -1.48 29.21
CA TRP A 190 -30.73 -0.26 28.90
C TRP A 190 -30.45 0.78 29.98
N SER A 191 -30.23 2.03 29.57
CA SER A 191 -30.04 3.13 30.50
C SER A 191 -30.53 4.44 29.90
N GLY A 192 -30.97 5.34 30.76
CA GLY A 192 -31.37 6.69 30.42
C GLY A 192 -30.49 7.71 31.16
N ILE A 193 -30.16 8.80 30.49
CA ILE A 193 -29.52 9.97 31.08
C ILE A 193 -30.36 11.20 30.78
N SER A 194 -30.52 12.07 31.77
CA SER A 194 -31.16 13.37 31.63
C SER A 194 -30.29 14.43 32.27
N TRP A 195 -30.59 15.69 31.99
CA TRP A 195 -29.95 16.81 32.66
C TRP A 195 -30.33 16.82 34.16
N SER A 196 -29.37 17.16 35.02
CA SER A 196 -29.56 17.26 36.48
C SER A 196 -29.50 18.71 36.96
#